data_AF-A0A4Y8S4X6-F1
#
_entry.id   AF-A0A4Y8S4X6-F1
#
_cell.length_a   1.000
_cell.length_b   1.000
_cell.length_c   1.000
_cell.angle_alpha   90.00
_cell.angle_beta   90.00
_cell.angle_gamma   90.00
#
_symmetry.space_group_name_H-M   'P 1'
#
loop_
_entity.id
_entity.type
_entity.pdbx_description
1 polymer ?
#
loop_
_entity_poly.entity_id
_entity_poly.type
_entity_poly.pdbx_seq_one_letter_code
_entity_poly.pdbx_strand_id
1 'polypeptide(L)'
;MAEIFLSRKIQSLDLSYFTNVSGEKSLNAFFGLDSLKLKRIEGYDEKISKYILRHTMLMPRDIINIGNIYCEKKKYDSKDVGNEEILRRSVKHVAKNIADEQMNICAILISTKWIYSGVVESGNLNIYTDTDTINSIKYNLCTIVQKIGQDRFTDRDIKRILNNIEKYGFHVRENPFNALFLAGLLGYVQIDSEGNKSEIFFSESRISNYILPLYLKEFVFRSSLIDYLEIKAIGVPVYA
;
A
#
# COMPACT_ATOMS: atom_id res chain seq x y z
N MET A 1 -16.48 0.28 -2.96
CA MET A 1 -16.86 -0.73 -1.95
C MET A 1 -16.22 -0.44 -0.58
N ALA A 2 -14.91 -0.27 -0.48
CA ALA A 2 -14.24 0.03 0.80
C ALA A 2 -14.72 1.32 1.48
N GLU A 3 -14.98 2.39 0.73
CA GLU A 3 -15.52 3.64 1.28
C GLU A 3 -16.93 3.46 1.88
N ILE A 4 -17.78 2.67 1.22
CA ILE A 4 -19.11 2.31 1.73
C ILE A 4 -18.98 1.48 3.02
N PHE A 5 -18.06 0.51 3.05
CA PHE A 5 -17.80 -0.27 4.25
C PHE A 5 -17.34 0.61 5.42
N LEU A 6 -16.37 1.50 5.18
CA LEU A 6 -15.86 2.45 6.17
C LEU A 6 -17.00 3.32 6.73
N SER A 7 -17.81 3.91 5.85
CA SER A 7 -18.95 4.74 6.24
C SER A 7 -19.96 3.96 7.10
N ARG A 8 -20.37 2.76 6.66
CA ARG A 8 -21.29 1.90 7.42
C ARG A 8 -20.72 1.48 8.77
N LYS A 9 -19.42 1.17 8.83
CA LYS A 9 -18.76 0.80 10.08
C LYS A 9 -18.82 1.97 11.07
N ILE A 10 -18.53 3.19 10.62
CA ILE A 10 -18.61 4.40 11.46
C ILE A 10 -20.03 4.62 11.98
N GLN A 11 -21.05 4.48 11.11
CA GLN A 11 -22.45 4.63 11.51
C GLN A 11 -22.88 3.61 12.59
N SER A 12 -22.29 2.41 12.58
CA SER A 12 -22.58 1.36 13.57
C SER A 12 -21.96 1.57 14.95
N LEU A 13 -20.99 2.48 15.11
CA LEU A 13 -20.29 2.68 16.38
C LEU A 13 -21.15 3.41 17.40
N ASP A 14 -20.94 3.13 18.68
CA ASP A 14 -21.55 3.88 19.78
C ASP A 14 -21.03 5.34 19.82
N LEU A 15 -21.87 6.28 20.27
CA LEU A 15 -21.52 7.70 20.31
C LEU A 15 -20.32 8.01 21.24
N SER A 16 -20.07 7.16 22.24
CA SER A 16 -18.91 7.28 23.15
C SER A 16 -17.55 7.19 22.46
N TYR A 17 -17.49 6.64 21.24
CA TYR A 17 -16.25 6.58 20.46
C TYR A 17 -15.96 7.86 19.67
N PHE A 18 -16.92 8.79 19.58
CA PHE A 18 -16.78 9.99 18.75
C PHE A 18 -16.11 11.11 19.54
N THR A 19 -15.28 11.88 18.83
CA THR A 19 -14.61 13.06 19.42
C THR A 19 -15.60 14.21 19.60
N ASN A 20 -16.56 14.33 18.68
CA ASN A 20 -17.65 15.29 18.78
C ASN A 20 -19.00 14.55 18.75
N VAL A 21 -19.78 14.72 19.81
CA VAL A 21 -21.04 13.98 20.06
C VAL A 21 -22.26 14.75 19.54
N SER A 22 -22.11 16.03 19.18
CA SER A 22 -23.24 16.91 18.81
C SER A 22 -23.68 16.82 17.35
N GLY A 23 -23.24 15.81 16.59
CA GLY A 23 -23.48 15.73 15.14
C GLY A 23 -23.77 14.32 14.61
N GLU A 24 -23.93 14.24 13.29
CA GLU A 24 -24.09 12.99 12.54
C GLU A 24 -22.86 12.09 12.70
N LYS A 25 -23.09 10.77 12.84
CA LYS A 25 -22.02 9.76 12.90
C LYS A 25 -21.24 9.73 11.59
N SER A 26 -20.16 10.50 11.55
CA SER A 26 -19.29 10.68 10.40
C SER A 26 -17.84 10.37 10.74
N LEU A 27 -17.03 10.13 9.70
CA LEU A 27 -15.56 9.98 9.84
C LEU A 27 -14.96 11.19 10.54
N ASN A 28 -15.41 12.39 10.17
CA ASN A 28 -14.92 13.63 10.72
C ASN A 28 -15.27 13.76 12.20
N ALA A 29 -16.49 13.38 12.60
CA ALA A 29 -16.88 13.36 14.01
C ALA A 29 -16.13 12.29 14.83
N PHE A 30 -15.83 11.14 14.23
CA PHE A 30 -15.06 10.08 14.87
C PHE A 30 -13.63 10.55 15.17
N PHE A 31 -12.92 11.03 14.15
CA PHE A 31 -11.53 11.50 14.30
C PHE A 31 -11.39 12.92 14.85
N GLY A 32 -12.45 13.72 14.84
CA GLY A 32 -12.42 15.14 15.20
C GLY A 32 -11.60 15.99 14.21
N LEU A 33 -11.65 15.66 12.92
CA LEU A 33 -10.85 16.27 11.85
C LEU A 33 -11.68 16.36 10.57
N ASP A 34 -11.52 17.40 9.76
CA ASP A 34 -12.21 17.51 8.46
C ASP A 34 -11.35 17.04 7.28
N SER A 35 -10.06 17.35 7.36
CA SER A 35 -9.05 17.03 6.34
C SER A 35 -7.70 16.80 7.01
N LEU A 36 -6.75 16.28 6.23
CA LEU A 36 -5.36 16.16 6.61
C LEU A 36 -4.50 16.99 5.67
N LYS A 37 -3.71 17.91 6.24
CA LYS A 37 -2.74 18.70 5.47
C LYS A 37 -1.63 17.79 4.98
N LEU A 38 -1.42 17.68 3.68
CA LEU A 38 -0.26 16.95 3.19
C LEU A 38 1.00 17.76 3.51
N LYS A 39 1.79 17.32 4.50
CA LYS A 39 3.05 17.99 4.90
C LYS A 39 4.02 18.27 3.73
N ARG A 40 3.85 17.55 2.61
CA ARG A 40 4.69 17.61 1.41
C ARG A 40 4.15 18.48 0.26
N ILE A 41 2.90 18.95 0.34
CA ILE A 41 2.27 19.79 -0.68
C ILE A 41 1.54 20.92 0.02
N GLU A 42 2.12 22.10 -0.05
CA GLU A 42 1.51 23.29 0.54
C GLU A 42 0.14 23.55 -0.08
N GLY A 43 -0.84 23.86 0.78
CA GLY A 43 -2.21 24.16 0.35
C GLY A 43 -3.06 22.97 -0.10
N TYR A 44 -2.59 21.72 0.03
CA TYR A 44 -3.40 20.54 -0.29
C TYR A 44 -3.93 19.83 0.95
N ASP A 45 -5.26 19.83 1.06
CA ASP A 45 -6.02 19.15 2.09
C ASP A 45 -6.61 17.84 1.55
N GLU A 46 -6.15 16.73 2.12
CA GLU A 46 -6.63 15.39 1.76
C GLU A 46 -7.83 14.99 2.62
N LYS A 47 -8.91 14.51 1.99
CA LYS A 47 -10.04 13.92 2.71
C LYS A 47 -9.59 12.72 3.53
N ILE A 48 -10.06 12.60 4.78
CA ILE A 48 -9.65 11.52 5.69
C ILE A 48 -9.96 10.13 5.13
N SER A 49 -11.12 9.94 4.48
CA SER A 49 -11.46 8.66 3.84
C SER A 49 -10.41 8.26 2.81
N LYS A 50 -10.02 9.19 1.93
CA LYS A 50 -8.99 8.98 0.92
C LYS A 50 -7.63 8.68 1.53
N TYR A 51 -7.23 9.45 2.55
CA TYR A 51 -5.97 9.21 3.27
C TYR A 51 -5.93 7.80 3.87
N ILE A 52 -6.99 7.38 4.58
CA ILE A 52 -7.04 6.03 5.17
C ILE A 52 -6.97 4.97 4.09
N LEU A 53 -7.85 5.05 3.08
CA LEU A 53 -8.02 3.98 2.09
C LEU A 53 -6.75 3.73 1.26
N ARG A 54 -6.01 4.78 0.86
CA ARG A 54 -4.79 4.60 0.05
C ARG A 54 -3.64 3.88 0.77
N HIS A 55 -3.67 3.81 2.11
CA HIS A 55 -2.68 3.07 2.91
C HIS A 55 -3.13 1.63 3.24
N THR A 56 -4.29 1.19 2.74
CA THR A 56 -4.81 -0.17 2.95
C THR A 56 -4.75 -1.01 1.67
N MET A 57 -5.00 -2.32 1.79
CA MET A 57 -5.32 -3.19 0.65
C MET A 57 -6.81 -3.12 0.28
N LEU A 58 -7.53 -2.10 0.75
CA LEU A 58 -8.98 -1.96 0.65
C LEU A 58 -9.77 -3.11 1.31
N MET A 59 -9.14 -3.80 2.26
CA MET A 59 -9.74 -4.89 3.02
C MET A 59 -10.45 -4.34 4.27
N PRO A 60 -11.64 -4.87 4.63
CA PRO A 60 -12.36 -4.49 5.86
C PRO A 60 -11.51 -4.57 7.14
N ARG A 61 -10.63 -5.59 7.23
CA ARG A 61 -9.72 -5.81 8.36
C ARG A 61 -8.79 -4.63 8.59
N ASP A 62 -8.22 -4.07 7.53
CA ASP A 62 -7.24 -2.98 7.61
C ASP A 62 -7.89 -1.73 8.21
N ILE A 63 -9.11 -1.43 7.77
CA ILE A 63 -9.93 -0.32 8.28
C ILE A 63 -10.24 -0.49 9.77
N ILE A 64 -10.64 -1.69 10.17
CA ILE A 64 -10.93 -2.01 11.57
C ILE A 64 -9.68 -1.83 12.45
N ASN A 65 -8.54 -2.33 11.98
CA ASN A 65 -7.27 -2.24 12.72
C ASN A 65 -6.83 -0.79 12.91
N ILE A 66 -6.98 0.07 11.89
CA ILE A 66 -6.68 1.51 12.02
C ILE A 66 -7.54 2.16 13.10
N GLY A 67 -8.85 1.86 13.10
CA GLY A 67 -9.76 2.37 14.13
C GLY A 67 -9.40 1.90 15.54
N ASN A 68 -9.06 0.62 15.70
CA ASN A 68 -8.66 0.05 16.98
C ASN A 68 -7.39 0.71 17.53
N ILE A 69 -6.34 0.83 16.70
CA ILE A 69 -5.07 1.45 17.10
C ILE A 69 -5.26 2.95 17.37
N TYR A 70 -6.11 3.64 16.61
CA TYR A 70 -6.47 5.02 16.91
C TYR A 70 -7.13 5.17 18.28
N CYS A 71 -8.14 4.35 18.58
CA CYS A 71 -8.80 4.34 19.89
C CYS A 71 -7.83 4.01 21.02
N GLU A 72 -6.92 3.06 20.82
CA GLU A 72 -5.89 2.71 21.78
C GLU A 72 -4.94 3.88 22.02
N LYS A 73 -4.32 4.43 20.97
CA LYS A 73 -3.41 5.58 21.08
C LYS A 73 -4.06 6.79 21.71
N LYS A 74 -5.31 7.09 21.37
CA LYS A 74 -6.07 8.20 21.97
C LYS A 74 -6.28 8.05 23.48
N LYS A 75 -6.30 6.82 24.01
CA LYS A 75 -6.40 6.57 25.46
C LYS A 75 -5.07 6.83 26.19
N TYR A 76 -3.95 6.59 25.53
CA TYR A 76 -2.62 6.61 26.16
C TYR A 76 -1.77 7.84 25.82
N ASP A 77 -2.00 8.49 24.68
CA ASP A 77 -1.31 9.71 24.29
C ASP A 77 -1.75 10.88 25.20
N SER A 78 -0.81 11.78 25.49
CA SER A 78 -1.12 12.97 26.28
C SER A 78 -2.15 13.84 25.56
N LYS A 79 -2.91 14.64 26.33
CA LYS A 79 -3.90 15.59 25.78
C LYS A 79 -3.28 16.60 24.79
N ASP A 80 -1.96 16.75 24.78
CA ASP A 80 -1.22 17.65 23.92
C ASP A 80 -0.97 17.09 22.51
N VAL A 81 -1.14 15.77 22.30
CA VAL A 81 -1.02 15.17 20.98
C VAL A 81 -2.34 15.37 20.22
N GLY A 82 -2.31 16.22 19.19
CA GLY A 82 -3.49 16.47 18.36
C GLY A 82 -3.99 15.22 17.62
N ASN A 83 -5.31 15.13 17.41
CA ASN A 83 -5.96 13.99 16.75
C ASN A 83 -5.35 13.62 15.39
N GLU A 84 -4.88 14.61 14.63
CA GLU A 84 -4.22 14.40 13.34
C GLU A 84 -2.96 13.55 13.49
N GLU A 85 -2.10 13.86 14.46
CA GLU A 85 -0.85 13.12 14.67
C GLU A 85 -1.14 11.69 15.17
N ILE A 86 -2.14 11.53 16.03
CA ILE A 86 -2.62 10.20 16.48
C ILE A 86 -3.08 9.38 15.26
N LEU A 87 -3.93 9.94 14.41
CA LEU A 87 -4.41 9.28 13.20
C LEU A 87 -3.27 8.90 12.26
N ARG A 88 -2.33 9.81 12.00
CA ARG A 88 -1.15 9.53 11.17
C ARG A 88 -0.32 8.37 11.71
N ARG A 89 -0.10 8.33 13.03
CA ARG A 89 0.64 7.23 13.68
C ARG A 89 -0.12 5.91 13.59
N SER A 90 -1.44 5.93 13.75
CA SER A 90 -2.26 4.72 13.60
C SER A 90 -2.26 4.18 12.18
N VAL A 91 -2.44 5.06 11.19
CA VAL A 91 -2.37 4.70 9.77
C VAL A 91 -0.98 4.18 9.42
N LYS A 92 0.09 4.89 9.79
CA LYS A 92 1.47 4.44 9.55
C LYS A 92 1.74 3.07 10.18
N HIS A 93 1.26 2.82 11.40
CA HIS A 93 1.45 1.52 12.06
C HIS A 93 0.79 0.38 11.27
N VAL A 94 -0.48 0.53 10.89
CA VAL A 94 -1.19 -0.53 10.13
C VAL A 94 -0.61 -0.67 8.73
N ALA A 95 -0.30 0.43 8.07
CA ALA A 95 0.33 0.48 6.75
C ALA A 95 1.64 -0.32 6.72
N LYS A 96 2.48 -0.18 7.75
CA LYS A 96 3.72 -0.94 7.91
C LYS A 96 3.47 -2.45 8.03
N ASN A 97 2.49 -2.86 8.84
CA ASN A 97 2.16 -4.28 9.01
C ASN A 97 1.62 -4.88 7.70
N ILE A 98 0.75 -4.14 7.00
CA ILE A 98 0.24 -4.56 5.68
C ILE A 98 1.39 -4.74 4.69
N ALA A 99 2.27 -3.76 4.57
CA ALA A 99 3.41 -3.85 3.66
C ALA A 99 4.34 -5.02 4.02
N ASP A 100 4.60 -5.23 5.31
CA ASP A 100 5.41 -6.36 5.77
C ASP A 100 4.80 -7.72 5.39
N GLU A 101 3.49 -7.90 5.62
CA GLU A 101 2.73 -9.08 5.19
C GLU A 101 2.83 -9.30 3.68
N GLN A 102 2.61 -8.24 2.88
CA GLN A 102 2.66 -8.34 1.43
C GLN A 102 4.08 -8.58 0.89
N MET A 103 5.11 -8.05 1.55
CA MET A 103 6.51 -8.32 1.21
C MET A 103 6.89 -9.78 1.50
N ASN A 104 6.36 -10.37 2.59
CA ASN A 104 6.50 -11.81 2.83
C ASN A 104 5.82 -12.63 1.73
N ILE A 105 4.62 -12.23 1.29
CA ILE A 105 3.93 -12.88 0.16
C ILE A 105 4.77 -12.78 -1.12
N CYS A 106 5.34 -11.61 -1.43
CA CYS A 106 6.23 -11.45 -2.57
C CYS A 106 7.43 -12.39 -2.51
N ALA A 107 8.06 -12.51 -1.33
CA ALA A 107 9.20 -13.39 -1.13
C ALA A 107 8.85 -14.87 -1.34
N ILE A 108 7.68 -15.30 -0.88
CA ILE A 108 7.14 -16.64 -1.13
C ILE A 108 6.86 -16.84 -2.63
N LEU A 109 6.21 -15.90 -3.31
CA LEU A 109 5.95 -16.03 -4.75
C LEU A 109 7.24 -16.17 -5.58
N ILE A 110 8.32 -15.49 -5.16
CA ILE A 110 9.63 -15.61 -5.82
C ILE A 110 10.29 -16.94 -5.46
N SER A 111 10.32 -17.34 -4.18
CA SER A 111 10.96 -18.58 -3.74
C SER A 111 10.32 -19.82 -4.36
N THR A 112 9.01 -19.78 -4.54
CA THR A 112 8.21 -20.83 -5.18
C THR A 112 8.29 -20.80 -6.70
N LYS A 113 9.11 -19.91 -7.29
CA LYS A 113 9.39 -19.83 -8.72
C LYS A 113 8.17 -19.54 -9.61
N TRP A 114 7.06 -19.07 -9.00
CA TRP A 114 5.82 -18.69 -9.69
C TRP A 114 6.01 -17.59 -10.74
N ILE A 115 7.14 -16.88 -10.69
CA ILE A 115 7.37 -15.63 -11.40
C ILE A 115 8.35 -15.78 -12.59
N TYR A 116 8.89 -16.96 -12.85
CA TYR A 116 9.80 -17.14 -13.97
C TYR A 116 9.16 -16.76 -15.30
N SER A 117 9.70 -15.72 -15.93
CA SER A 117 9.47 -15.30 -17.32
C SER A 117 8.05 -15.53 -17.89
N GLY A 118 7.00 -15.27 -17.11
CA GLY A 118 5.61 -15.36 -17.56
C GLY A 118 4.97 -16.75 -17.59
N VAL A 119 5.58 -17.77 -16.99
CA VAL A 119 4.99 -19.10 -16.83
C VAL A 119 4.73 -19.35 -15.35
N VAL A 120 3.45 -19.38 -14.97
CA VAL A 120 3.03 -19.96 -13.69
C VAL A 120 3.19 -21.47 -13.84
N GLU A 121 4.33 -22.03 -13.45
CA GLU A 121 4.53 -23.49 -13.49
C GLU A 121 3.62 -24.13 -12.44
N SER A 122 2.57 -24.81 -12.92
CA SER A 122 1.72 -25.68 -12.11
C SER A 122 2.49 -26.96 -11.77
N GLY A 123 3.42 -26.88 -10.82
CA GLY A 123 4.27 -27.99 -10.39
C GLY A 123 4.26 -28.15 -8.88
N ASN A 124 3.78 -29.32 -8.42
CA ASN A 124 3.82 -29.88 -7.07
C ASN A 124 4.42 -29.00 -5.95
N LEU A 125 3.51 -28.45 -5.15
CA LEU A 125 3.75 -27.57 -4.01
C LEU A 125 4.23 -28.36 -2.77
N ASN A 126 5.48 -28.84 -2.78
CA ASN A 126 6.16 -29.25 -1.54
C ASN A 126 7.29 -28.26 -1.28
N ILE A 127 6.93 -27.07 -0.79
CA ILE A 127 7.89 -25.98 -0.64
C ILE A 127 8.01 -25.65 0.85
N TYR A 128 8.80 -26.45 1.55
CA TYR A 128 9.48 -25.98 2.75
C TYR A 128 10.50 -24.92 2.29
N THR A 129 10.04 -23.69 2.09
CA THR A 129 10.98 -22.56 1.98
C THR A 129 11.45 -22.27 3.40
N ASP A 130 12.75 -22.37 3.66
CA ASP A 130 13.26 -21.98 4.96
C ASP A 130 13.05 -20.47 5.20
N THR A 131 12.89 -20.11 6.47
CA THR A 131 12.63 -18.73 6.89
C THR A 131 13.75 -17.78 6.45
N ASP A 132 14.98 -18.28 6.38
CA ASP A 132 16.17 -17.50 6.02
C ASP A 132 16.15 -17.10 4.53
N THR A 133 15.71 -17.99 3.64
CA THR A 133 15.53 -17.70 2.22
C THR A 133 14.43 -16.64 2.02
N ILE A 134 13.29 -16.78 2.71
CA ILE A 134 12.21 -15.79 2.63
C ILE A 134 12.71 -14.41 3.09
N ASN A 135 13.42 -14.36 4.22
CA ASN A 135 13.98 -13.12 4.75
C ASN A 135 15.02 -12.50 3.81
N SER A 136 15.89 -13.30 3.21
CA SER A 136 16.89 -12.85 2.23
C SER A 136 16.22 -12.25 0.99
N ILE A 137 15.23 -12.95 0.41
CA ILE A 137 14.47 -12.44 -0.74
C ILE A 137 13.74 -11.14 -0.39
N LYS A 138 13.09 -11.09 0.78
CA LYS A 138 12.41 -9.87 1.26
C LYS A 138 13.38 -8.70 1.41
N TYR A 139 14.57 -8.92 1.96
CA TYR A 139 15.61 -7.90 2.06
C TYR A 139 16.05 -7.39 0.69
N ASN A 140 16.24 -8.30 -0.27
CA ASN A 140 16.59 -7.95 -1.64
C ASN A 140 15.47 -7.14 -2.34
N LEU A 141 14.20 -7.51 -2.10
CA LEU A 141 13.05 -6.74 -2.57
C LEU A 141 13.02 -5.33 -1.98
N CYS A 142 13.22 -5.17 -0.66
CA CYS A 142 13.30 -3.87 -0.01
C CYS A 142 14.38 -2.99 -0.68
N THR A 143 15.56 -3.58 -0.94
CA THR A 143 16.68 -2.90 -1.60
C THR A 143 16.33 -2.40 -3.00
N ILE A 144 15.60 -3.21 -3.78
CA ILE A 144 15.11 -2.82 -5.12
C ILE A 144 14.17 -1.62 -5.03
N VAL A 145 13.19 -1.67 -4.13
CA VAL A 145 12.19 -0.59 -3.99
C VAL A 145 12.86 0.69 -3.49
N GLN A 146 13.76 0.59 -2.50
CA GLN A 146 14.55 1.72 -2.01
C GLN A 146 15.46 2.31 -3.09
N LYS A 147 15.98 1.49 -4.01
CA LYS A 147 16.81 1.98 -5.12
C LYS A 147 16.03 2.84 -6.11
N ILE A 148 14.75 2.56 -6.31
CA ILE A 148 13.85 3.45 -7.07
C ILE A 148 13.70 4.77 -6.31
N GLY A 149 13.49 4.69 -4.99
CA GLY A 149 13.58 5.84 -4.08
C GLY A 149 12.44 6.86 -4.22
N GLN A 150 11.46 6.59 -5.09
CA GLN A 150 10.29 7.41 -5.30
C GLN A 150 9.00 6.58 -5.46
N ASP A 151 7.86 7.17 -5.12
CA ASP A 151 6.56 6.49 -5.19
C ASP A 151 6.06 6.26 -6.61
N ARG A 152 6.28 7.22 -7.51
CA ARG A 152 5.94 7.14 -8.93
C ARG A 152 7.17 7.14 -9.82
N PHE A 153 7.21 6.23 -10.79
CA PHE A 153 8.39 5.99 -11.61
C PHE A 153 8.01 5.42 -12.99
N THR A 154 9.00 5.25 -13.86
CA THR A 154 8.78 4.91 -15.27
C THR A 154 9.24 3.48 -15.60
N ASP A 155 8.87 3.00 -16.79
CA ASP A 155 9.37 1.72 -17.33
C ASP A 155 10.90 1.70 -17.44
N ARG A 156 11.53 2.86 -17.66
CA ARG A 156 12.99 3.01 -17.69
C ARG A 156 13.63 2.66 -16.35
N ASP A 157 13.00 3.03 -15.24
CA ASP A 157 13.47 2.73 -13.90
C ASP A 157 13.41 1.22 -13.62
N ILE A 158 12.33 0.57 -14.05
CA ILE A 158 12.17 -0.90 -13.98
C ILE A 158 13.25 -1.58 -14.83
N LYS A 159 13.40 -1.20 -16.09
CA LYS A 159 14.39 -1.77 -17.01
C LYS A 159 15.82 -1.61 -16.50
N ARG A 160 16.15 -0.47 -15.90
CA ARG A 160 17.47 -0.23 -15.29
C ARG A 160 17.78 -1.24 -14.19
N ILE A 161 16.79 -1.56 -13.36
CA ILE A 161 16.94 -2.54 -12.28
C ILE A 161 17.01 -3.95 -12.84
N LEU A 162 16.12 -4.32 -13.77
CA LEU A 162 16.11 -5.63 -14.42
C LEU A 162 17.43 -5.92 -15.16
N ASN A 163 18.03 -4.93 -15.82
CA ASN A 163 19.34 -5.07 -16.47
C ASN A 163 20.50 -5.30 -15.49
N ASN A 164 20.29 -5.06 -14.19
CA ASN A 164 21.28 -5.23 -13.14
C ASN A 164 20.78 -6.18 -12.03
N ILE A 165 19.82 -7.06 -12.34
CA ILE A 165 19.05 -7.76 -11.31
C ILE A 165 19.90 -8.68 -10.43
N GLU A 166 20.96 -9.26 -10.99
CA GLU A 166 21.93 -10.10 -10.27
C GLU A 166 22.65 -9.35 -9.15
N LYS A 167 22.86 -8.03 -9.28
CA LYS A 167 23.44 -7.20 -8.22
C LYS A 167 22.54 -7.11 -6.98
N TYR A 168 21.27 -7.45 -7.13
CA TYR A 168 20.27 -7.46 -6.07
C TYR A 168 19.97 -8.90 -5.59
N GLY A 169 20.76 -9.90 -6.00
CA GLY A 169 20.61 -11.26 -5.51
C GLY A 169 19.45 -12.05 -6.13
N PHE A 170 18.98 -11.65 -7.33
CA PHE A 170 17.99 -12.41 -8.11
C PHE A 170 18.61 -12.92 -9.42
N HIS A 171 18.03 -13.97 -9.98
CA HIS A 171 18.41 -14.49 -11.29
C HIS A 171 17.81 -13.67 -12.44
N VAL A 172 18.47 -13.64 -13.61
CA VAL A 172 18.02 -12.91 -14.81
C VAL A 172 16.60 -13.29 -15.27
N ARG A 173 16.14 -14.50 -14.95
CA ARG A 173 14.79 -14.98 -15.29
C ARG A 173 13.71 -14.55 -14.28
N GLU A 174 14.10 -14.00 -13.14
CA GLU A 174 13.21 -13.55 -12.08
C GLU A 174 12.83 -12.09 -12.32
N ASN A 175 11.53 -11.81 -12.22
CA ASN A 175 11.02 -10.44 -12.31
C ASN A 175 10.31 -10.08 -10.99
N PRO A 176 11.03 -9.52 -9.99
CA PRO A 176 10.44 -9.19 -8.69
C PRO A 176 9.30 -8.16 -8.78
N PHE A 177 9.21 -7.38 -9.87
CA PHE A 177 8.10 -6.46 -10.08
C PHE A 177 6.78 -7.16 -10.35
N ASN A 178 6.80 -8.37 -10.92
CA ASN A 178 5.58 -9.18 -11.02
C ASN A 178 5.11 -9.62 -9.62
N ALA A 179 6.03 -9.97 -8.70
CA ALA A 179 5.68 -10.30 -7.32
C ALA A 179 4.98 -9.12 -6.64
N LEU A 180 5.60 -7.94 -6.73
CA LEU A 180 5.08 -6.71 -6.15
C LEU A 180 3.73 -6.33 -6.76
N PHE A 181 3.54 -6.55 -8.06
CA PHE A 181 2.28 -6.30 -8.75
C PHE A 181 1.20 -7.25 -8.22
N LEU A 182 1.46 -8.56 -8.20
CA LEU A 182 0.52 -9.58 -7.73
C LEU A 182 0.12 -9.42 -6.26
N ALA A 183 1.06 -9.03 -5.40
CA ALA A 183 0.77 -8.70 -4.01
C ALA A 183 0.06 -7.33 -3.86
N GLY A 184 -0.23 -6.64 -4.95
CA GLY A 184 -0.91 -5.34 -4.97
C GLY A 184 -0.11 -4.19 -4.36
N LEU A 185 1.21 -4.36 -4.19
CA LEU A 185 2.14 -3.34 -3.70
C LEU A 185 2.65 -2.41 -4.81
N LEU A 186 2.66 -2.91 -6.04
CA LEU A 186 2.96 -2.15 -7.25
C LEU A 186 1.70 -2.07 -8.11
N GLY A 187 1.46 -0.90 -8.67
CA GLY A 187 0.42 -0.64 -9.65
C GLY A 187 0.92 0.24 -10.79
N TYR A 188 0.00 0.66 -11.63
CA TYR A 188 0.26 1.61 -12.71
C TYR A 188 -0.75 2.73 -12.71
N VAL A 189 -0.37 3.86 -13.32
CA VAL A 189 -1.26 5.00 -13.50
C VAL A 189 -1.93 4.89 -14.87
N GLN A 190 -3.26 4.85 -14.87
CA GLN A 190 -4.09 4.94 -16.07
C GLN A 190 -4.60 6.37 -16.23
N ILE A 191 -4.68 6.83 -17.48
CA ILE A 191 -5.28 8.11 -17.83
C ILE A 191 -6.55 7.81 -18.61
N ASP A 192 -7.68 8.35 -18.16
CA ASP A 192 -8.95 8.22 -18.88
C ASP A 192 -9.05 9.16 -20.09
N SER A 193 -10.15 9.08 -20.84
CA SER A 193 -10.41 9.93 -22.01
C SER A 193 -10.51 11.42 -21.69
N GLU A 194 -10.77 11.77 -20.43
CA GLU A 194 -10.90 13.15 -19.94
C GLU A 194 -9.57 13.69 -19.38
N GLY A 195 -8.53 12.85 -19.31
CA GLY A 195 -7.22 13.21 -18.78
C GLY A 195 -7.06 12.99 -17.28
N ASN A 196 -8.04 12.41 -16.59
CA ASN A 196 -7.93 12.10 -15.17
C ASN A 196 -7.01 10.90 -14.96
N LYS A 197 -6.15 11.01 -13.95
CA LYS A 197 -5.26 9.93 -13.53
C LYS A 197 -5.93 9.06 -12.47
N SER A 198 -5.85 7.74 -12.63
CA SER A 198 -6.23 6.76 -11.61
C SER A 198 -5.12 5.73 -11.41
N GLU A 199 -4.97 5.23 -10.18
CA GLU A 199 -4.01 4.17 -9.86
C GLU A 199 -4.71 2.82 -9.91
N ILE A 200 -4.13 1.88 -10.65
CA ILE A 200 -4.65 0.54 -10.82
C ILE A 200 -3.65 -0.44 -10.21
N PHE A 201 -4.11 -1.18 -9.21
CA PHE A 201 -3.38 -2.27 -8.60
C PHE A 201 -4.00 -3.61 -9.00
N PHE A 202 -3.22 -4.68 -8.86
CA PHE A 202 -3.71 -6.02 -9.13
C PHE A 202 -4.95 -6.36 -8.31
N SER A 203 -5.92 -6.96 -8.98
CA SER A 203 -7.10 -7.57 -8.40
C SER A 203 -7.51 -8.72 -9.30
N GLU A 204 -7.63 -9.93 -8.77
CA GLU A 204 -8.03 -11.12 -9.53
C GLU A 204 -9.37 -10.92 -10.25
N SER A 205 -10.27 -10.12 -9.67
CA SER A 205 -11.57 -9.80 -10.28
C SER A 205 -11.49 -8.91 -11.52
N ARG A 206 -10.37 -8.20 -11.74
CA ARG A 206 -10.22 -7.17 -12.79
C ARG A 206 -9.07 -7.44 -13.75
N ILE A 207 -8.06 -8.20 -13.33
CA ILE A 207 -6.83 -8.42 -14.09
C ILE A 207 -6.59 -9.92 -14.21
N SER A 208 -6.75 -10.44 -15.43
CA SER A 208 -6.49 -11.85 -15.76
C SER A 208 -5.01 -12.17 -15.99
N ASN A 209 -4.17 -11.14 -16.13
CA ASN A 209 -2.75 -11.29 -16.44
C ASN A 209 -1.91 -11.13 -15.17
N TYR A 210 -1.17 -12.19 -14.83
CA TYR A 210 -0.27 -12.22 -13.67
C TYR A 210 1.07 -11.49 -13.89
N ILE A 211 1.19 -10.76 -15.00
CA ILE A 211 2.41 -10.08 -15.44
C ILE A 211 2.17 -8.57 -15.42
N LEU A 212 3.12 -7.83 -14.86
CA LEU A 212 3.08 -6.38 -14.88
C LEU A 212 3.13 -5.87 -16.34
N PRO A 213 2.17 -5.03 -16.78
CA PRO A 213 2.17 -4.47 -18.14
C PRO A 213 3.29 -3.42 -18.33
N LEU A 214 4.48 -3.87 -18.71
CA LEU A 214 5.67 -3.03 -18.91
C LEU A 214 5.58 -2.02 -20.07
N TYR A 215 4.53 -2.09 -20.90
CA TYR A 215 4.26 -1.11 -21.96
C TYR A 215 3.65 0.20 -21.42
N LEU A 216 3.25 0.24 -20.15
CA LEU A 216 2.74 1.44 -19.51
C LEU A 216 3.86 2.40 -19.12
N LYS A 217 3.53 3.70 -19.08
CA LYS A 217 4.52 4.77 -18.92
C LYS A 217 4.82 5.12 -17.47
N GLU A 218 3.87 4.90 -16.57
CA GLU A 218 3.93 5.38 -15.19
C GLU A 218 3.45 4.28 -14.23
N PHE A 219 4.31 3.96 -13.27
CA PHE A 219 4.11 2.96 -12.23
C PHE A 219 4.06 3.64 -10.86
N VAL A 220 3.40 3.01 -9.91
CA VAL A 220 3.21 3.57 -8.57
C VAL A 220 3.30 2.50 -7.48
N PHE A 221 4.04 2.79 -6.42
CA PHE A 221 4.01 2.00 -5.19
C PHE A 221 2.82 2.39 -4.33
N ARG A 222 2.17 1.39 -3.73
CA ARG A 222 1.07 1.61 -2.78
C ARG A 222 1.57 2.41 -1.58
N SER A 223 0.71 3.27 -1.02
CA SER A 223 1.09 4.12 0.12
C SER A 223 1.55 3.34 1.35
N SER A 224 1.08 2.10 1.54
CA SER A 224 1.57 1.22 2.61
C SER A 224 3.06 0.89 2.46
N LEU A 225 3.52 0.61 1.25
CA LEU A 225 4.93 0.34 0.96
C LEU A 225 5.79 1.60 1.11
N ILE A 226 5.26 2.75 0.72
CA ILE A 226 5.91 4.06 0.89
C ILE A 226 6.17 4.32 2.37
N ASP A 227 5.17 4.13 3.24
CA ASP A 227 5.30 4.32 4.69
C ASP A 227 6.21 3.29 5.36
N TYR A 228 6.27 2.07 4.81
CA TYR A 228 7.13 0.98 5.29
C TYR A 228 8.60 1.25 5.04
N LEU A 229 8.96 1.64 3.82
CA LEU A 229 10.36 1.88 3.42
C LEU A 229 10.79 3.34 3.48
N GLU A 230 9.88 4.22 3.90
CA GLU A 230 10.09 5.68 4.00
C GLU A 230 10.55 6.31 2.68
N ILE A 231 9.94 5.85 1.59
CA ILE A 231 10.23 6.28 0.23
C ILE A 231 9.71 7.70 -0.01
N LYS A 232 10.42 8.46 -0.85
CA LYS A 232 10.01 9.82 -1.21
C LYS A 232 8.75 9.78 -2.08
N ALA A 233 7.64 10.28 -1.55
CA ALA A 233 6.45 10.49 -2.36
C ALA A 233 6.53 11.81 -3.15
N ILE A 234 6.21 11.76 -4.45
CA ILE A 234 6.33 12.89 -5.37
C ILE A 234 4.93 13.37 -5.72
N GLY A 235 4.62 14.64 -5.44
CA GLY A 235 3.36 15.28 -5.85
C GLY A 235 2.10 14.74 -5.16
N VAL A 236 0.94 15.13 -5.70
CA VAL A 236 -0.39 14.79 -5.14
C VAL A 236 -0.66 13.30 -5.31
N PRO A 237 -1.20 12.58 -4.30
CA PRO A 237 -1.64 11.21 -4.48
C PRO A 237 -2.61 11.08 -5.66
N VAL A 238 -2.42 10.04 -6.46
CA VAL A 238 -3.43 9.60 -7.42
C VAL A 238 -4.31 8.59 -6.68
N TYR A 239 -5.60 8.55 -6.98
CA TYR A 239 -6.55 7.67 -6.29
C TYR A 239 -7.10 6.62 -7.25
N ALA A 240 -7.37 5.42 -6.72
CA ALA A 240 -8.06 4.34 -7.42
C ALA A 240 -9.57 4.56 -7.49
#